data_AF-E3MFS9-F1
#
_entry.id   AF-E3MFS9-F1
#
_cell.length_a   1.000
_cell.length_b   1.000
_cell.length_c   1.000
_cell.angle_alpha   90.00
_cell.angle_beta   90.00
_cell.angle_gamma   90.00
#
_symmetry.space_group_name_H-M   'P 1'
#
loop_
_entity.id
_entity.type
_entity.pdbx_description
1 polymer ?
#
loop_
_entity_poly.entity_id
_entity_poly.type
_entity_poly.pdbx_seq_one_letter_code
_entity_poly.pdbx_strand_id
1 'polypeptide(L)'
;MPHTSRFADRAKSIKTNAVVNENQTERALRELREENLRLQSQIQGGGVSGDASNEEIEKLRRQLAENQKEMEEMEKSWQQKIAEEASKHAGGASEKAEMEAKKRKMCHLWNLNEDPALTNVIVHFIPVGETVVGNKPTSSGNFIQMSGLSILAQHVVLRNEGNNQITLSPCSEDLDIFINGKPVHEEVQLQQNDRVFFGGNHLYVFNNPTKKGIKTDITYDTAQAEIAQNHAAALGNRGIGGGSKRDLILEEELMSTLPLVQRANAMATELGRNVKFEIVLVSPEMRGLTSGLTEIWIKVHNISEDTYFLWEKSRFMNRYYGMQEMYEAKQDGSEEWNMPKERDPFYEPPDSPVFIASSVVFLQSLAYLIDVEEQFPIVDLSGQEIGLLTVGLSPCSTTGKELRGEYVENPSQLVGKNIAFKVKVISAVGLPRRILKSNCKYRFFGSKKMTTTPTVSGNTPSYGHEETFQFKPVTKEVADYLANSNLYITFWGTQRPRGANSRKNSVSTIGSGGAREGPNKAKRVEKLVANAKSAENRNISVKALETVLKGVDDNENRKTRKQSMKKAGSTTIKSRSGSKKPKAK
;
A
#
# COMPACT_ATOMS: atom_id res chain seq x y z
N MET A 1 -22.55 42.26 -3.84
CA MET A 1 -22.29 42.95 -2.56
C MET A 1 -23.60 43.55 -2.05
N PRO A 2 -24.40 42.81 -1.24
CA PRO A 2 -24.85 43.38 0.04
C PRO A 2 -25.19 42.34 1.15
N HIS A 3 -24.50 41.20 1.25
CA HIS A 3 -24.81 40.17 2.28
C HIS A 3 -23.97 40.24 3.56
N THR A 4 -22.95 41.11 3.63
CA THR A 4 -22.04 41.21 4.78
C THR A 4 -22.52 42.15 5.89
N SER A 5 -23.37 43.15 5.60
CA SER A 5 -23.80 44.13 6.60
C SER A 5 -24.84 43.59 7.60
N ARG A 6 -25.71 42.67 7.18
CA ARG A 6 -26.77 42.13 8.05
C ARG A 6 -26.26 41.17 9.12
N PHE A 7 -25.13 40.51 8.87
CA PHE A 7 -24.47 39.65 9.87
C PHE A 7 -23.77 40.48 10.96
N ALA A 8 -23.17 41.62 10.59
CA ALA A 8 -22.52 42.52 11.54
C ALA A 8 -23.53 43.13 12.53
N ASP A 9 -24.72 43.51 12.07
CA ASP A 9 -25.77 44.08 12.94
C ASP A 9 -26.42 43.01 13.84
N ARG A 10 -26.56 41.76 13.36
CA ARG A 10 -27.01 40.64 14.21
C ARG A 10 -25.99 40.31 15.30
N ALA A 11 -24.70 40.30 14.98
CA ALA A 11 -23.64 40.04 15.97
C ALA A 11 -23.61 41.10 17.08
N LYS A 12 -23.84 42.38 16.75
CA LYS A 12 -23.95 43.47 17.75
C LYS A 12 -25.17 43.36 18.67
N SER A 13 -26.20 42.60 18.30
CA SER A 13 -27.40 42.39 19.12
C SER A 13 -27.26 41.25 20.14
N ILE A 14 -26.19 40.45 20.05
CA ILE A 14 -25.93 39.35 20.98
C ILE A 14 -25.36 39.96 22.27
N LYS A 15 -26.24 40.17 23.25
CA LYS A 15 -25.82 40.46 24.62
C LYS A 15 -25.32 39.17 25.26
N THR A 16 -24.01 39.05 25.47
CA THR A 16 -23.42 37.99 26.27
C THR A 16 -23.57 38.34 27.75
N ASN A 17 -24.48 37.67 28.45
CA ASN A 17 -24.45 37.68 29.90
C ASN A 17 -23.41 36.66 30.33
N ALA A 18 -22.32 37.12 30.95
CA ALA A 18 -21.37 36.23 31.59
C ALA A 18 -22.09 35.53 32.76
N VAL A 19 -22.37 34.24 32.61
CA VAL A 19 -22.87 33.41 33.71
C VAL A 19 -21.63 32.80 34.36
N VAL A 20 -21.44 33.09 35.65
CA VAL A 20 -20.42 32.43 36.46
C VAL A 20 -20.78 30.96 36.50
N ASN A 21 -19.89 30.10 36.01
CA ASN A 21 -20.08 28.65 36.03
C ASN A 21 -19.76 28.13 37.44
N GLU A 22 -20.65 28.42 38.40
CA GLU A 22 -20.55 27.94 39.79
C GLU A 22 -21.30 26.62 39.95
N ASN A 23 -20.68 25.64 40.62
CA ASN A 23 -21.36 24.40 40.98
C ASN A 23 -22.36 24.67 42.13
N GLN A 24 -23.38 23.82 42.30
CA GLN A 24 -24.43 23.96 43.32
C GLN A 24 -23.86 24.18 44.74
N THR A 25 -22.72 23.57 45.06
CA THR A 25 -22.04 23.73 46.35
C THR A 25 -21.39 25.09 46.52
N GLU A 26 -20.73 25.63 45.47
CA GLU A 26 -20.13 26.96 45.50
C GLU A 26 -21.19 28.05 45.58
N ARG A 27 -22.30 27.85 44.86
CA ARG A 27 -23.47 28.71 44.93
C ARG A 27 -24.07 28.75 46.33
N ALA A 28 -24.25 27.59 46.97
CA ALA A 28 -24.77 27.49 48.34
C ALA A 28 -23.85 28.17 49.37
N LEU A 29 -22.53 27.95 49.27
CA LEU A 29 -21.54 28.63 50.11
C LEU A 29 -21.55 30.15 49.93
N ARG A 30 -21.76 30.64 48.71
CA ARG A 30 -21.87 32.08 48.41
C ARG A 30 -23.14 32.70 49.01
N GLU A 31 -24.29 32.06 48.78
CA GLU A 31 -25.59 32.49 49.32
C GLU A 31 -25.58 32.52 50.86
N LEU A 32 -25.02 31.49 51.52
CA LEU A 32 -24.85 31.44 52.98
C LEU A 32 -23.91 32.53 53.51
N ARG A 33 -22.82 32.86 52.80
CA ARG A 33 -21.92 33.97 53.18
C ARG A 33 -22.59 35.34 53.07
N GLU A 34 -23.36 35.56 52.00
CA GLU A 34 -24.13 36.78 51.79
C GLU A 34 -25.22 36.93 52.87
N GLU A 35 -25.90 35.83 53.23
CA GLU A 35 -26.89 35.81 54.31
C GLU A 35 -26.25 36.08 55.68
N ASN A 36 -25.09 35.47 55.99
CA ASN A 36 -24.37 35.76 57.24
C ASN A 36 -23.93 37.22 57.33
N LEU A 37 -23.45 37.82 56.23
CA LEU A 37 -23.13 39.25 56.18
C LEU A 37 -24.36 40.12 56.42
N ARG A 38 -25.51 39.73 55.88
CA ARG A 38 -26.79 40.44 56.09
C ARG A 38 -27.26 40.34 57.54
N LEU A 39 -27.24 39.14 58.12
CA LEU A 39 -27.61 38.88 59.51
C LEU A 39 -26.67 39.62 60.48
N GLN A 40 -25.36 39.59 60.22
CA GLN A 40 -24.36 40.31 61.01
C GLN A 40 -24.55 41.83 60.91
N SER A 41 -24.92 42.34 59.73
CA SER A 41 -25.25 43.75 59.54
C SER A 41 -26.56 44.15 60.24
N GLN A 42 -27.56 43.28 60.31
CA GLN A 42 -28.79 43.50 61.10
C GLN A 42 -28.53 43.48 62.62
N ILE A 43 -27.52 42.73 63.06
CA ILE A 43 -27.09 42.68 64.47
C ILE A 43 -26.21 43.90 64.84
N GLN A 44 -25.37 44.41 63.93
CA GLN A 44 -24.43 45.52 64.18
C GLN A 44 -24.97 46.91 63.81
N GLY A 45 -25.65 47.03 62.66
CA GLY A 45 -26.31 48.26 62.24
C GLY A 45 -27.72 48.26 62.81
N GLY A 46 -27.99 49.14 63.79
CA GLY A 46 -29.27 49.29 64.49
C GLY A 46 -30.47 49.69 63.60
N GLY A 47 -30.73 48.95 62.53
CA GLY A 47 -31.96 48.95 61.73
C GLY A 47 -33.03 48.03 62.32
N VAL A 48 -32.83 47.59 63.55
CA VAL A 48 -33.88 47.09 64.41
C VAL A 48 -34.49 48.31 65.09
N SER A 49 -35.56 48.81 64.49
CA SER A 49 -36.29 49.99 64.94
C SER A 49 -36.75 49.84 66.38
N GLY A 50 -36.01 50.44 67.32
CA GLY A 50 -36.44 50.97 68.63
C GLY A 50 -37.17 50.07 69.64
N ASP A 51 -37.64 48.88 69.28
CA ASP A 51 -38.54 48.07 70.09
C ASP A 51 -38.49 46.57 69.74
N ALA A 52 -37.39 46.07 69.17
CA ALA A 52 -37.23 44.61 69.11
C ALA A 52 -36.88 44.07 70.48
N SER A 53 -37.62 43.04 70.87
CA SER A 53 -37.34 42.31 72.09
C SER A 53 -35.96 41.68 72.01
N ASN A 54 -35.30 41.55 73.17
CA ASN A 54 -34.03 40.83 73.30
C ASN A 54 -34.10 39.41 72.69
N GLU A 55 -35.30 38.83 72.62
CA GLU A 55 -35.59 37.53 72.00
C GLU A 55 -35.39 37.52 70.47
N GLU A 56 -35.72 38.60 69.75
CA GLU A 56 -35.53 38.70 68.30
C GLU A 56 -34.05 38.78 67.92
N ILE A 57 -33.26 39.53 68.70
CA ILE A 57 -31.80 39.61 68.53
C ILE A 57 -31.16 38.25 68.85
N GLU A 58 -31.64 37.55 69.87
CA GLU A 58 -31.15 36.21 70.22
C GLU A 58 -31.50 35.18 69.13
N LYS A 59 -32.70 35.27 68.53
CA LYS A 59 -33.11 34.43 67.40
C LYS A 59 -32.21 34.63 66.17
N LEU A 60 -31.89 35.89 65.83
CA LEU A 60 -30.96 36.22 64.75
C LEU A 60 -29.54 35.70 65.02
N ARG A 61 -29.06 35.76 66.28
CA ARG A 61 -27.78 35.18 66.68
C ARG A 61 -27.76 33.65 66.56
N ARG A 62 -28.86 32.97 66.90
CA ARG A 62 -28.98 31.52 66.71
C ARG A 62 -28.96 31.13 65.24
N GLN A 63 -29.70 31.86 64.38
CA GLN A 63 -29.66 31.64 62.93
C GLN A 63 -28.27 31.86 62.34
N LEU A 64 -27.56 32.91 62.76
CA LEU A 64 -26.18 33.16 62.33
C LEU A 64 -25.24 32.01 62.74
N ALA A 65 -25.38 31.49 63.96
CA ALA A 65 -24.59 30.37 64.46
C ALA A 65 -24.89 29.05 63.72
N GLU A 66 -26.15 28.82 63.36
CA GLU A 66 -26.58 27.66 62.57
C GLU A 66 -26.02 27.72 61.14
N ASN A 67 -26.17 28.87 60.46
CA ASN A 67 -25.59 29.09 59.13
C ASN A 67 -24.05 28.95 59.11
N GLN A 68 -23.37 29.44 60.17
CA GLN A 68 -21.92 29.29 60.28
C GLN A 68 -21.51 27.82 60.44
N LYS A 69 -22.28 27.03 61.19
CA LYS A 69 -22.04 25.60 61.36
C LYS A 69 -22.28 24.82 60.06
N GLU A 70 -23.35 25.14 59.33
CA GLU A 70 -23.63 24.54 58.02
C GLU A 70 -22.53 24.84 56.99
N MET A 71 -22.00 26.06 56.98
CA MET A 71 -20.84 26.41 56.16
C MET A 71 -19.61 25.57 56.51
N GLU A 72 -19.29 25.42 57.80
CA GLU A 72 -18.14 24.61 58.24
C GLU A 72 -18.29 23.13 57.88
N GLU A 73 -19.50 22.58 57.98
CA GLU A 73 -19.79 21.19 57.59
C GLU A 73 -19.68 21.01 56.07
N MET A 74 -20.19 21.97 55.28
CA MET A 74 -20.08 21.96 53.82
C MET A 74 -18.63 22.10 53.34
N GLU A 75 -17.84 22.95 54.00
CA GLU A 75 -16.42 23.15 53.71
C GLU A 75 -15.57 21.92 54.07
N LYS A 76 -15.83 21.29 55.23
CA LYS A 76 -15.20 20.00 55.60
C LYS A 76 -15.52 18.90 54.59
N SER A 77 -16.78 18.78 54.17
CA SER A 77 -17.23 17.80 53.17
C SER A 77 -16.56 18.02 51.80
N TRP A 78 -16.39 19.27 51.39
CA TRP A 78 -15.71 19.63 50.15
C TRP A 78 -14.20 19.36 50.22
N GLN A 79 -13.54 19.73 51.31
CA GLN A 79 -12.13 19.40 51.55
C GLN A 79 -11.88 17.89 51.53
N GLN A 80 -12.79 17.10 52.11
CA GLN A 80 -12.72 15.63 52.08
C GLN A 80 -12.83 15.08 50.65
N LYS A 81 -13.75 15.61 49.83
CA LYS A 81 -13.87 15.23 48.40
C LYS A 81 -12.63 15.57 47.59
N ILE A 82 -12.05 16.76 47.79
CA ILE A 82 -10.78 17.15 47.15
C ILE A 82 -9.64 16.21 47.57
N ALA A 83 -9.54 15.87 48.85
CA ALA A 83 -8.53 14.94 49.33
C ALA A 83 -8.73 13.53 48.73
N GLU A 84 -9.97 13.07 48.57
CA GLU A 84 -10.29 11.79 47.94
C GLU A 84 -9.95 11.77 46.44
N GLU A 85 -10.28 12.83 45.70
CA GLU A 85 -9.89 12.99 44.29
C GLU A 85 -8.38 13.12 44.11
N ALA A 86 -7.70 13.88 44.98
CA ALA A 86 -6.25 13.99 44.99
C ALA A 86 -5.57 12.64 45.29
N SER A 87 -6.14 11.85 46.20
CA SER A 87 -5.67 10.48 46.50
C SER A 87 -5.85 9.53 45.31
N LYS A 88 -7.00 9.59 44.62
CA LYS A 88 -7.24 8.84 43.37
C LYS A 88 -6.27 9.25 42.26
N HIS A 89 -5.95 10.54 42.14
CA HIS A 89 -4.97 11.04 41.17
C HIS A 89 -3.51 10.71 41.56
N ALA A 90 -3.19 10.64 42.84
CA ALA A 90 -1.85 10.28 43.32
C ALA A 90 -1.46 8.83 42.97
N GLY A 91 -2.43 7.89 42.97
CA GLY A 91 -2.20 6.51 42.53
C GLY A 91 -1.71 6.40 41.08
N GLY A 92 -2.34 7.13 40.16
CA GLY A 92 -1.92 7.17 38.74
C GLY A 92 -0.58 7.88 38.50
N ALA A 93 -0.18 8.81 39.38
CA ALA A 93 1.12 9.46 39.31
C ALA A 93 2.27 8.50 39.64
N SER A 94 2.06 7.58 40.59
CA SER A 94 3.04 6.56 40.97
C SER A 94 3.27 5.53 39.84
N GLU A 95 2.19 5.03 39.23
CA GLU A 95 2.29 4.07 38.12
C GLU A 95 2.97 4.68 36.89
N LYS A 96 2.65 5.94 36.58
CA LYS A 96 3.30 6.68 35.48
C LYS A 96 4.80 6.87 35.74
N ALA A 97 5.17 7.20 36.97
CA ALA A 97 6.58 7.33 37.36
C ALA A 97 7.33 5.98 37.27
N GLU A 98 6.70 4.88 37.66
CA GLU A 98 7.27 3.53 37.55
C GLU A 98 7.45 3.11 36.08
N MET A 99 6.45 3.38 35.23
CA MET A 99 6.51 3.11 33.80
C MET A 99 7.66 3.90 33.13
N GLU A 100 7.79 5.19 33.44
CA GLU A 100 8.89 6.02 32.95
C GLU A 100 10.26 5.55 33.45
N ALA A 101 10.35 5.09 34.70
CA ALA A 101 11.57 4.49 35.23
C ALA A 101 11.95 3.19 34.50
N LYS A 102 10.97 2.36 34.13
CA LYS A 102 11.18 1.15 33.31
C LYS A 102 11.64 1.50 31.88
N LYS A 103 11.03 2.49 31.23
CA LYS A 103 11.45 2.97 29.89
C LYS A 103 12.91 3.41 29.83
N ARG A 104 13.44 3.97 30.94
CA ARG A 104 14.84 4.39 31.05
C ARG A 104 15.84 3.24 31.21
N LYS A 105 15.38 2.03 31.53
CA LYS A 105 16.26 0.88 31.87
C LYS A 105 16.09 -0.31 30.93
N MET A 106 14.91 -0.48 30.34
CA MET A 106 14.55 -1.64 29.53
C MET A 106 14.24 -1.25 28.09
N CYS A 107 14.69 -2.08 27.15
CA CYS A 107 14.29 -1.96 25.76
C CYS A 107 12.79 -2.17 25.63
N HIS A 108 12.16 -1.40 24.77
CA HIS A 108 10.71 -1.44 24.62
C HIS A 108 10.26 -1.02 23.22
N LEU A 109 9.05 -1.46 22.88
CA LEU A 109 8.28 -1.01 21.73
C LEU A 109 7.15 -0.12 22.22
N TRP A 110 7.00 1.08 21.67
CA TRP A 110 5.84 1.93 21.94
C TRP A 110 5.01 2.12 20.68
N ASN A 111 3.69 2.13 20.81
CA ASN A 111 2.80 2.13 19.66
C ASN A 111 2.73 3.52 18.98
N LEU A 112 2.70 3.53 17.66
CA LEU A 112 2.29 4.66 16.84
C LEU A 112 0.86 4.44 16.37
N ASN A 113 -0.02 5.42 16.56
CA ASN A 113 -1.42 5.36 16.15
C ASN A 113 -1.76 6.56 15.25
N GLU A 114 -2.74 6.37 14.35
CA GLU A 114 -3.32 7.42 13.51
C GLU A 114 -3.83 8.60 14.36
N ASP A 115 -4.42 8.31 15.52
CA ASP A 115 -4.75 9.32 16.52
C ASP A 115 -3.51 9.64 17.39
N PRO A 116 -2.99 10.88 17.37
CA PRO A 116 -1.87 11.29 18.22
C PRO A 116 -2.13 11.08 19.72
N ALA A 117 -3.38 11.15 20.17
CA ALA A 117 -3.75 10.92 21.57
C ALA A 117 -3.60 9.45 21.99
N LEU A 118 -3.63 8.51 21.04
CA LEU A 118 -3.47 7.07 21.27
C LEU A 118 -2.04 6.58 21.04
N THR A 119 -1.14 7.45 20.57
CA THR A 119 0.28 7.16 20.41
C THR A 119 0.99 7.09 21.77
N ASN A 120 1.93 6.15 21.94
CA ASN A 120 2.69 5.90 23.17
C ASN A 120 1.83 5.52 24.40
N VAL A 121 0.56 5.16 24.18
CA VAL A 121 -0.33 4.62 25.22
C VAL A 121 0.04 3.17 25.54
N ILE A 122 0.42 2.39 24.54
CA ILE A 122 0.82 0.98 24.68
C ILE A 122 2.34 0.90 24.59
N VAL A 123 2.95 0.29 25.60
CA VAL A 123 4.40 0.11 25.71
C VAL A 123 4.69 -1.35 26.08
N HIS A 124 5.37 -2.06 25.20
CA HIS A 124 5.79 -3.44 25.41
C HIS A 124 7.27 -3.50 25.77
N PHE A 125 7.56 -3.89 27.01
CA PHE A 125 8.94 -4.08 27.46
C PHE A 125 9.49 -5.43 27.00
N ILE A 126 10.76 -5.44 26.62
CA ILE A 126 11.46 -6.63 26.15
C ILE A 126 12.51 -7.00 27.21
N PRO A 127 12.18 -7.89 28.17
CA PRO A 127 13.14 -8.35 29.18
C PRO A 127 14.29 -9.13 28.53
N VAL A 128 15.38 -9.32 29.28
CA VAL A 128 16.52 -10.13 28.85
C VAL A 128 16.07 -11.58 28.65
N GLY A 129 16.51 -12.20 27.54
CA GLY A 129 16.09 -13.53 27.12
C GLY A 129 15.17 -13.48 25.90
N GLU A 130 14.35 -14.51 25.72
CA GLU A 130 13.38 -14.60 24.62
C GLU A 130 12.02 -14.05 25.05
N THR A 131 11.42 -13.25 24.17
CA THR A 131 10.06 -12.73 24.30
C THR A 131 9.30 -13.04 23.01
N VAL A 132 8.19 -13.76 23.12
CA VAL A 132 7.35 -14.12 21.97
C VAL A 132 6.27 -13.06 21.79
N VAL A 133 6.05 -12.60 20.56
CA VAL A 133 4.97 -11.68 20.21
C VAL A 133 3.91 -12.46 19.42
N GLY A 134 2.65 -12.33 19.77
CA GLY A 134 1.55 -12.95 19.01
C GLY A 134 0.18 -12.76 19.64
N ASN A 135 -0.83 -13.44 19.11
CA ASN A 135 -2.21 -13.26 19.54
C ASN A 135 -2.58 -14.12 20.77
N LYS A 136 -1.91 -15.26 20.98
CA LYS A 136 -2.20 -16.17 22.10
C LYS A 136 -0.92 -16.67 22.78
N PRO A 137 -0.81 -16.56 24.11
CA PRO A 137 0.30 -17.16 24.83
C PRO A 137 0.25 -18.68 24.67
N THR A 138 1.35 -19.25 24.23
CA THR A 138 1.48 -20.68 23.91
C THR A 138 2.33 -21.44 24.93
N SER A 139 3.04 -20.72 25.81
CA SER A 139 3.91 -21.28 26.86
C SER A 139 4.11 -20.29 28.01
N SER A 140 4.61 -20.78 29.15
CA SER A 140 4.90 -20.01 30.38
C SER A 140 6.18 -19.17 30.30
N GLY A 141 6.33 -18.35 29.25
CA GLY A 141 7.47 -17.45 29.02
C GLY A 141 7.06 -15.99 28.86
N ASN A 142 8.02 -15.10 28.59
CA ASN A 142 7.72 -13.69 28.30
C ASN A 142 6.93 -13.59 27.00
N PHE A 143 5.74 -13.00 27.05
CA PHE A 143 4.82 -12.93 25.93
C PHE A 143 4.26 -11.51 25.77
N ILE A 144 4.33 -10.97 24.57
CA ILE A 144 3.70 -9.70 24.18
C ILE A 144 2.46 -10.06 23.36
N GLN A 145 1.29 -9.82 23.95
CA GLN A 145 0.04 -10.06 23.25
C GLN A 145 -0.27 -8.90 22.30
N MET A 146 -0.42 -9.22 21.01
CA MET A 146 -0.93 -8.32 19.99
C MET A 146 -2.15 -8.99 19.35
N SER A 147 -3.31 -8.39 19.56
CA SER A 147 -4.55 -8.82 18.92
C SER A 147 -4.76 -7.98 17.66
N GLY A 148 -4.80 -8.65 16.52
CA GLY A 148 -5.06 -7.99 15.25
C GLY A 148 -5.10 -8.99 14.11
N LEU A 149 -5.87 -8.61 13.10
CA LEU A 149 -5.81 -9.11 11.74
C LEU A 149 -4.35 -9.45 11.35
N SER A 150 -4.10 -10.64 10.81
CA SER A 150 -2.76 -11.12 10.39
C SER A 150 -1.69 -11.29 11.48
N ILE A 151 -2.05 -11.30 12.76
CA ILE A 151 -1.15 -11.70 13.85
C ILE A 151 -1.36 -13.17 14.23
N LEU A 152 -0.31 -13.98 14.05
CA LEU A 152 -0.32 -15.40 14.42
C LEU A 152 -0.28 -15.58 15.94
N ALA A 153 -0.62 -16.79 16.41
CA ALA A 153 -0.48 -17.16 17.83
C ALA A 153 0.96 -16.95 18.33
N GLN A 154 1.95 -17.33 17.52
CA GLN A 154 3.34 -16.91 17.64
C GLN A 154 3.73 -16.24 16.32
N HIS A 155 3.93 -14.94 16.34
CA HIS A 155 4.18 -14.13 15.14
C HIS A 155 5.67 -13.85 14.99
N VAL A 156 6.32 -13.31 16.04
CA VAL A 156 7.77 -13.12 16.05
C VAL A 156 8.37 -13.50 17.40
N VAL A 157 9.67 -13.80 17.38
CA VAL A 157 10.49 -13.94 18.59
C VAL A 157 11.47 -12.79 18.66
N LEU A 158 11.45 -12.07 19.79
CA LEU A 158 12.43 -11.05 20.14
C LEU A 158 13.45 -11.67 21.09
N ARG A 159 14.73 -11.63 20.73
CA ARG A 159 15.83 -12.06 21.61
C ARG A 159 16.58 -10.83 22.10
N ASN A 160 16.64 -10.66 23.42
CA ASN A 160 17.36 -9.57 24.07
C ASN A 160 18.59 -10.09 24.81
N GLU A 161 19.77 -9.78 24.27
CA GLU A 161 21.07 -10.11 24.85
C GLU A 161 21.59 -8.95 25.70
N GLY A 162 21.04 -8.81 26.91
CA GLY A 162 21.53 -7.85 27.91
C GLY A 162 21.38 -6.38 27.52
N ASN A 163 20.33 -6.03 26.75
CA ASN A 163 20.07 -4.72 26.16
C ASN A 163 21.15 -4.21 25.17
N ASN A 164 22.17 -5.01 24.86
CA ASN A 164 23.21 -4.62 23.89
C ASN A 164 22.74 -4.86 22.45
N GLN A 165 22.15 -6.03 22.22
CA GLN A 165 21.67 -6.48 20.92
C GLN A 165 20.27 -7.09 21.11
N ILE A 166 19.34 -6.59 20.30
CA ILE A 166 17.96 -7.09 20.24
C ILE A 166 17.76 -7.55 18.81
N THR A 167 17.43 -8.82 18.62
CA THR A 167 17.09 -9.38 17.31
C THR A 167 15.62 -9.75 17.25
N LEU A 168 15.06 -9.64 16.05
CA LEU A 168 13.70 -9.99 15.71
C LEU A 168 13.76 -11.13 14.68
N SER A 169 13.13 -12.26 15.00
CA SER A 169 13.03 -13.43 14.13
C SER A 169 11.56 -13.72 13.78
N PRO A 170 11.18 -13.73 12.49
CA PRO A 170 9.86 -14.20 12.05
C PRO A 170 9.65 -15.68 12.40
N CYS A 171 8.45 -16.05 12.86
CA CYS A 171 8.13 -17.46 13.12
C CYS A 171 7.75 -18.27 11.86
N SER A 172 7.52 -17.60 10.73
CA SER A 172 7.19 -18.20 9.43
C SER A 172 7.65 -17.27 8.30
N GLU A 173 7.94 -17.84 7.12
CA GLU A 173 8.40 -17.12 5.93
C GLU A 173 7.31 -16.22 5.32
N ASP A 174 6.03 -16.58 5.54
CA ASP A 174 4.85 -15.92 4.96
C ASP A 174 4.27 -14.79 5.83
N LEU A 175 5.07 -14.22 6.75
CA LEU A 175 4.62 -13.18 7.67
C LEU A 175 4.82 -11.77 7.12
N ASP A 176 3.77 -10.95 7.22
CA ASP A 176 3.81 -9.53 6.91
C ASP A 176 4.45 -8.74 8.07
N ILE A 177 5.78 -8.72 8.11
CA ILE A 177 6.59 -7.94 9.06
C ILE A 177 7.46 -6.97 8.28
N PHE A 178 7.42 -5.70 8.67
CA PHE A 178 8.23 -4.66 8.04
C PHE A 178 9.04 -3.90 9.07
N ILE A 179 10.32 -3.70 8.80
CA ILE A 179 11.18 -2.78 9.56
C ILE A 179 11.54 -1.62 8.63
N ASN A 180 11.11 -0.42 8.99
CA ASN A 180 11.30 0.79 8.18
C ASN A 180 10.79 0.58 6.74
N GLY A 181 9.68 -0.15 6.56
CA GLY A 181 9.09 -0.46 5.26
C GLY A 181 9.73 -1.58 4.46
N LYS A 182 10.80 -2.20 4.96
CA LYS A 182 11.44 -3.34 4.29
C LYS A 182 10.87 -4.64 4.85
N PRO A 183 10.45 -5.59 3.99
CA PRO A 183 9.94 -6.87 4.45
C PRO A 183 11.07 -7.67 5.14
N VAL A 184 10.71 -8.38 6.20
CA VAL A 184 11.63 -9.16 7.02
C VAL A 184 11.28 -10.65 6.92
N HIS A 185 12.14 -11.42 6.27
CA HIS A 185 11.98 -12.87 6.12
C HIS A 185 12.99 -13.68 6.94
N GLU A 186 14.05 -13.03 7.44
CA GLU A 186 15.13 -13.64 8.22
C GLU A 186 15.35 -12.86 9.52
N GLU A 187 16.21 -13.37 10.41
CA GLU A 187 16.55 -12.70 11.65
C GLU A 187 17.26 -11.36 11.40
N VAL A 188 16.74 -10.28 11.99
CA VAL A 188 17.27 -8.92 11.84
C VAL A 188 17.52 -8.29 13.20
N GLN A 189 18.67 -7.62 13.34
CA GLN A 189 18.98 -6.81 14.51
C GLN A 189 18.23 -5.47 14.47
N LEU A 190 17.46 -5.19 15.53
CA LEU A 190 16.76 -3.92 15.69
C LEU A 190 17.72 -2.79 16.04
N GLN A 191 17.54 -1.65 15.38
CA GLN A 191 18.28 -0.42 15.59
C GLN A 191 17.42 0.64 16.29
N GLN A 192 18.10 1.58 16.93
CA GLN A 192 17.44 2.65 17.68
C GLN A 192 16.45 3.43 16.78
N ASN A 193 15.21 3.56 17.25
CA ASN A 193 14.07 4.19 16.58
C ASN A 193 13.46 3.42 15.41
N ASP A 194 13.82 2.16 15.16
CA ASP A 194 13.22 1.38 14.08
C ASP A 194 11.69 1.34 14.16
N ARG A 195 11.05 1.60 13.00
CA ARG A 195 9.61 1.50 12.81
C ARG A 195 9.29 0.04 12.50
N VAL A 196 8.77 -0.68 13.47
CA VAL A 196 8.43 -2.10 13.34
C VAL A 196 6.93 -2.22 13.14
N PHE A 197 6.53 -2.83 12.03
CA PHE A 197 5.14 -2.99 11.65
C PHE A 197 4.78 -4.47 11.58
N PHE A 198 3.80 -4.88 12.39
CA PHE A 198 3.33 -6.26 12.48
C PHE A 198 1.92 -6.39 11.89
N GLY A 199 1.71 -7.42 11.06
CA GLY A 199 0.37 -7.89 10.68
C GLY A 199 -0.57 -6.85 10.06
N GLY A 200 -0.07 -5.76 9.47
CA GLY A 200 -0.94 -4.80 8.79
C GLY A 200 -1.60 -3.71 9.65
N ASN A 201 -1.53 -3.80 10.99
CA ASN A 201 -2.24 -2.87 11.89
C ASN A 201 -1.43 -2.41 13.11
N HIS A 202 -0.27 -3.01 13.35
CA HIS A 202 0.50 -2.77 14.56
C HIS A 202 1.80 -2.06 14.24
N LEU A 203 1.77 -0.73 14.26
CA LEU A 203 2.97 0.09 14.10
C LEU A 203 3.56 0.44 15.46
N TYR A 204 4.83 0.09 15.65
CA TYR A 204 5.59 0.36 16.87
C TYR A 204 6.92 1.00 16.53
N VAL A 205 7.49 1.72 17.48
CA VAL A 205 8.87 2.21 17.41
C VAL A 205 9.69 1.52 18.49
N PHE A 206 10.84 0.98 18.07
CA PHE A 206 11.79 0.34 18.95
C PHE A 206 12.71 1.35 19.63
N ASN A 207 12.80 1.25 20.96
CA ASN A 207 13.70 2.04 21.78
C ASN A 207 14.61 1.15 22.62
N ASN A 208 15.91 1.44 22.56
CA ASN A 208 16.94 0.88 23.42
C ASN A 208 17.57 1.98 24.29
N PRO A 209 17.29 2.01 25.60
CA PRO A 209 17.78 3.07 26.49
C PRO A 209 19.31 3.08 26.66
N THR A 210 20.02 2.02 26.27
CA THR A 210 21.49 1.97 26.30
C THR A 210 22.14 2.69 25.11
N LYS A 211 21.37 2.97 24.05
CA LYS A 211 21.85 3.62 22.82
C LYS A 211 21.47 5.11 22.83
N LYS A 212 22.30 5.94 22.20
CA LYS A 212 22.03 7.37 22.02
C LYS A 212 21.11 7.61 20.82
N GLY A 213 20.43 8.76 20.80
CA GLY A 213 19.65 9.20 19.64
C GLY A 213 18.18 8.80 19.67
N ILE A 214 17.58 8.61 20.85
CA ILE A 214 16.14 8.38 21.00
C ILE A 214 15.38 9.58 20.42
N LYS A 215 14.46 9.30 19.50
CA LYS A 215 13.54 10.29 18.94
C LYS A 215 12.16 10.14 19.59
N THR A 216 11.53 11.27 19.93
CA THR A 216 10.19 11.31 20.54
C THR A 216 9.17 11.99 19.64
N ASP A 217 9.61 12.54 18.50
CA ASP A 217 8.85 13.31 17.53
C ASP A 217 8.43 12.48 16.30
N ILE A 218 8.59 11.16 16.36
CA ILE A 218 8.14 10.27 15.29
C ILE A 218 6.61 10.22 15.32
N THR A 219 5.99 10.57 14.20
CA THR A 219 4.54 10.53 14.02
C THR A 219 4.13 9.34 13.17
N TYR A 220 2.84 8.96 13.27
CA TYR A 220 2.30 7.90 12.42
C TYR A 220 2.47 8.21 10.93
N ASP A 221 2.19 9.46 10.53
CA ASP A 221 2.33 9.89 9.14
C ASP A 221 3.77 9.81 8.62
N THR A 222 4.75 10.26 9.42
CA THR A 222 6.17 10.19 9.01
C THR A 222 6.67 8.76 8.90
N ALA A 223 6.20 7.87 9.77
CA ALA A 223 6.51 6.45 9.72
C ALA A 223 5.84 5.75 8.52
N GLN A 224 4.57 6.06 8.23
CA GLN A 224 3.85 5.55 7.05
C GLN A 224 4.49 6.02 5.75
N ALA A 225 4.91 7.29 5.68
CA ALA A 225 5.63 7.83 4.53
C ALA A 225 6.91 7.07 4.23
N GLU A 226 7.69 6.80 5.27
CA GLU A 226 8.92 6.04 5.11
C GLU A 226 8.67 4.58 4.69
N ILE A 227 7.62 3.97 5.25
CA ILE A 227 7.20 2.61 4.87
C ILE A 227 6.81 2.56 3.41
N ALA A 228 5.94 3.47 2.98
CA ALA A 228 5.46 3.56 1.61
C ALA A 228 6.61 3.84 0.63
N GLN A 229 7.54 4.73 0.98
CA GLN A 229 8.69 5.06 0.13
C GLN A 229 9.60 3.85 -0.09
N ASN A 230 9.93 3.11 0.97
CA ASN A 230 10.77 1.91 0.85
C ASN A 230 10.05 0.76 0.14
N HIS A 231 8.72 0.65 0.32
CA HIS A 231 7.90 -0.31 -0.40
C HIS A 231 7.80 0.02 -1.90
N ALA A 232 7.66 1.30 -2.26
CA ALA A 232 7.68 1.77 -3.65
C ALA A 232 9.04 1.51 -4.32
N ALA A 233 10.14 1.71 -3.59
CA ALA A 233 11.47 1.39 -4.08
C ALA A 233 11.67 -0.12 -4.30
N ALA A 234 11.07 -0.98 -3.46
CA ALA A 234 11.12 -2.43 -3.60
C ALA A 234 10.30 -2.96 -4.81
N LEU A 235 9.23 -2.27 -5.21
CA LEU A 235 8.40 -2.59 -6.38
C LEU A 235 9.07 -2.30 -7.74
N GLY A 236 10.39 -2.07 -7.76
CA GLY A 236 11.19 -2.10 -8.99
C GLY A 236 11.41 -0.76 -9.67
N ASN A 237 10.93 0.36 -9.11
CA ASN A 237 11.18 1.67 -9.69
C ASN A 237 12.42 2.34 -9.07
N ARG A 238 13.59 2.09 -9.66
CA ARG A 238 14.82 2.89 -9.44
C ARG A 238 14.61 4.30 -10.00
N GLY A 239 13.77 5.11 -9.37
CA GLY A 239 13.40 6.41 -9.92
C GLY A 239 12.56 7.32 -9.05
N ILE A 240 12.12 6.91 -7.85
CA ILE A 240 11.47 7.84 -6.91
C ILE A 240 12.56 8.56 -6.12
N GLY A 241 13.25 9.44 -6.82
CA GLY A 241 14.37 10.24 -6.33
C GLY A 241 14.33 11.64 -6.92
N GLY A 242 13.14 12.22 -7.05
CA GLY A 242 12.96 13.58 -7.54
C GLY A 242 11.62 14.15 -7.09
N GLY A 243 11.63 15.31 -6.42
CA GLY A 243 10.45 16.01 -5.91
C GLY A 243 9.49 16.56 -6.97
N SER A 244 9.06 15.74 -7.94
CA SER A 244 7.99 16.06 -8.87
C SER A 244 6.64 15.93 -8.17
N LYS A 245 5.72 16.87 -8.40
CA LYS A 245 4.34 16.84 -7.89
C LYS A 245 3.61 15.51 -8.18
N ARG A 246 3.99 14.83 -9.27
CA ARG A 246 3.40 13.54 -9.68
C ARG A 246 3.82 12.39 -8.76
N ASP A 247 5.07 12.40 -8.31
CA ASP A 247 5.62 11.37 -7.45
C ASP A 247 5.05 11.51 -6.03
N LEU A 248 4.89 12.75 -5.55
CA LEU A 248 4.22 13.03 -4.27
C LEU A 248 2.76 12.54 -4.24
N ILE A 249 2.00 12.73 -5.34
CA ILE A 249 0.62 12.22 -5.43
C ILE A 249 0.62 10.69 -5.35
N LEU A 250 1.53 10.02 -6.07
CA LEU A 250 1.62 8.57 -6.05
C LEU A 250 2.05 8.04 -4.66
N GLU A 251 2.98 8.72 -4.00
CA GLU A 251 3.40 8.41 -2.63
C GLU A 251 2.24 8.56 -1.64
N GLU A 252 1.48 9.65 -1.70
CA GLU A 252 0.28 9.87 -0.87
C GLU A 252 -0.78 8.80 -1.11
N GLU A 253 -1.02 8.43 -2.37
CA GLU A 253 -1.93 7.34 -2.68
C GLU A 253 -1.43 5.99 -2.16
N LEU A 254 -0.11 5.75 -2.18
CA LEU A 254 0.47 4.50 -1.68
C LEU A 254 0.38 4.41 -0.17
N MET A 255 0.73 5.48 0.55
CA MET A 255 0.60 5.58 2.01
C MET A 255 -0.83 5.27 2.47
N SER A 256 -1.83 5.83 1.77
CA SER A 256 -3.23 5.61 2.13
C SER A 256 -3.76 4.22 1.74
N THR A 257 -3.23 3.61 0.66
CA THR A 257 -3.78 2.34 0.13
C THR A 257 -3.10 1.10 0.73
N LEU A 258 -1.82 1.19 1.09
CA LEU A 258 -1.03 0.06 1.59
C LEU A 258 -1.64 -0.59 2.85
N PRO A 259 -2.01 0.17 3.91
CA PRO A 259 -2.63 -0.42 5.10
C PRO A 259 -3.96 -1.11 4.79
N LEU A 260 -4.75 -0.56 3.86
CA LEU A 260 -6.05 -1.11 3.48
C LEU A 260 -5.91 -2.46 2.77
N VAL A 261 -4.91 -2.60 1.89
CA VAL A 261 -4.63 -3.87 1.21
C VAL A 261 -4.17 -4.94 2.21
N GLN A 262 -3.33 -4.57 3.18
CA GLN A 262 -2.91 -5.47 4.25
C GLN A 262 -4.09 -5.91 5.13
N ARG A 263 -4.97 -4.98 5.52
CA ARG A 263 -6.21 -5.29 6.25
C ARG A 263 -7.14 -6.20 5.43
N ALA A 264 -7.29 -5.96 4.13
CA ALA A 264 -8.09 -6.81 3.25
C ALA A 264 -7.58 -8.25 3.18
N ASN A 265 -6.26 -8.45 3.07
CA ASN A 265 -5.63 -9.78 3.12
C ASN A 265 -5.86 -10.49 4.45
N ALA A 266 -5.77 -9.74 5.55
CA ALA A 266 -6.01 -10.27 6.87
C ALA A 266 -7.46 -10.70 7.06
N MET A 267 -8.42 -9.85 6.65
CA MET A 267 -9.85 -10.18 6.68
C MET A 267 -10.14 -11.41 5.80
N ALA A 268 -9.55 -11.49 4.61
CA ALA A 268 -9.68 -12.67 3.75
C ALA A 268 -9.23 -13.95 4.47
N THR A 269 -8.08 -13.91 5.15
CA THR A 269 -7.52 -15.04 5.90
C THR A 269 -8.44 -15.46 7.04
N GLU A 270 -8.90 -14.52 7.88
CA GLU A 270 -9.76 -14.83 9.02
C GLU A 270 -11.18 -15.26 8.62
N LEU A 271 -11.67 -14.79 7.47
CA LEU A 271 -12.94 -15.21 6.88
C LEU A 271 -12.82 -16.52 6.09
N GLY A 272 -11.63 -17.10 5.97
CA GLY A 272 -11.38 -18.32 5.20
C GLY A 272 -11.60 -18.14 3.69
N ARG A 273 -11.41 -16.92 3.19
CA ARG A 273 -11.52 -16.58 1.77
C ARG A 273 -10.15 -16.79 1.11
N ASN A 274 -10.11 -17.62 0.06
CA ASN A 274 -8.89 -17.98 -0.66
C ASN A 274 -8.49 -16.91 -1.69
N VAL A 275 -8.34 -15.66 -1.25
CA VAL A 275 -7.96 -14.53 -2.11
C VAL A 275 -6.80 -13.74 -1.50
N LYS A 276 -5.94 -13.20 -2.35
CA LYS A 276 -4.82 -12.32 -1.98
C LYS A 276 -4.86 -11.03 -2.80
N PHE A 277 -4.63 -9.90 -2.14
CA PHE A 277 -4.59 -8.56 -2.69
C PHE A 277 -3.15 -8.06 -2.71
N GLU A 278 -2.70 -7.53 -3.86
CA GLU A 278 -1.35 -7.00 -4.06
C GLU A 278 -1.44 -5.65 -4.77
N ILE A 279 -0.69 -4.64 -4.30
CA ILE A 279 -0.60 -3.34 -4.98
C ILE A 279 0.26 -3.49 -6.25
N VAL A 280 -0.23 -2.92 -7.34
CA VAL A 280 0.48 -2.83 -8.62
C VAL A 280 0.45 -1.38 -9.11
N LEU A 281 1.60 -0.86 -9.51
CA LEU A 281 1.73 0.46 -10.13
C LEU A 281 1.51 0.32 -11.63
N VAL A 282 0.57 1.08 -12.18
CA VAL A 282 0.20 0.98 -13.60
C VAL A 282 0.45 2.32 -14.28
N SER A 283 1.41 2.34 -15.21
CA SER A 283 1.76 3.54 -15.98
C SER A 283 0.64 3.91 -16.97
N PRO A 284 0.55 5.17 -17.43
CA PRO A 284 -0.42 5.55 -18.46
C PRO A 284 -0.25 4.73 -19.75
N GLU A 285 0.99 4.42 -20.15
CA GLU A 285 1.29 3.64 -21.37
C GLU A 285 0.70 2.23 -21.29
N MET A 286 0.84 1.55 -20.15
CA MET A 286 0.25 0.23 -19.91
C MET A 286 -1.29 0.26 -19.98
N ARG A 287 -1.91 1.40 -19.62
CA ARG A 287 -3.36 1.61 -19.70
C ARG A 287 -3.85 2.00 -21.09
N GLY A 288 -2.96 2.08 -22.08
CA GLY A 288 -3.33 2.50 -23.42
C GLY A 288 -3.34 4.02 -23.62
N LEU A 289 -2.69 4.78 -22.74
CA LEU A 289 -2.69 6.25 -22.75
C LEU A 289 -1.30 6.79 -23.14
N THR A 290 -1.29 7.92 -23.84
CA THR A 290 -0.06 8.62 -24.25
C THR A 290 0.51 9.53 -23.17
N SER A 291 -0.29 9.83 -22.15
CA SER A 291 0.06 10.75 -21.06
C SER A 291 -0.86 10.51 -19.88
N GLY A 292 -0.37 10.76 -18.67
CA GLY A 292 -1.16 10.64 -17.44
C GLY A 292 -0.25 10.50 -16.23
N LEU A 293 -0.86 10.24 -15.07
CA LEU A 293 -0.14 9.83 -13.88
C LEU A 293 -0.07 8.30 -13.83
N THR A 294 0.97 7.77 -13.18
CA THR A 294 0.94 6.38 -12.73
C THR A 294 -0.15 6.23 -11.68
N GLU A 295 -0.92 5.15 -11.76
CA GLU A 295 -2.03 4.89 -10.84
C GLU A 295 -1.79 3.60 -10.04
N ILE A 296 -2.38 3.54 -8.84
CA ILE A 296 -2.37 2.36 -7.99
C ILE A 296 -3.57 1.49 -8.31
N TRP A 297 -3.31 0.27 -8.74
CA TRP A 297 -4.32 -0.77 -8.93
C TRP A 297 -4.05 -1.93 -7.96
N ILE A 298 -5.10 -2.69 -7.64
CA ILE A 298 -5.03 -3.83 -6.74
C ILE A 298 -5.21 -5.10 -7.57
N LYS A 299 -4.15 -5.91 -7.62
CA LYS A 299 -4.19 -7.27 -8.17
C LYS A 299 -4.84 -8.19 -7.15
N VAL A 300 -5.87 -8.91 -7.57
CA VAL A 300 -6.61 -9.88 -6.77
C VAL A 300 -6.34 -11.26 -7.31
N HIS A 301 -5.68 -12.12 -6.54
CA HIS A 301 -5.42 -13.51 -6.88
C HIS A 301 -6.37 -14.41 -6.11
N ASN A 302 -7.28 -15.08 -6.81
CA ASN A 302 -8.03 -16.18 -6.22
C ASN A 302 -7.16 -17.44 -6.27
N ILE A 303 -6.71 -17.88 -5.10
CA ILE A 303 -5.74 -18.97 -4.94
C ILE A 303 -6.38 -20.31 -5.32
N SER A 304 -7.67 -20.49 -5.05
CA SER A 304 -8.35 -21.77 -5.30
C SER A 304 -8.69 -21.98 -6.78
N GLU A 305 -9.09 -20.91 -7.48
CA GLU A 305 -9.43 -20.94 -8.89
C GLU A 305 -8.23 -20.57 -9.79
N ASP A 306 -7.11 -20.12 -9.22
CA ASP A 306 -5.92 -19.64 -9.93
C ASP A 306 -6.23 -18.56 -10.98
N THR A 307 -7.11 -17.62 -10.60
CA THR A 307 -7.55 -16.50 -11.44
C THR A 307 -7.08 -15.18 -10.87
N TYR A 308 -6.77 -14.23 -11.75
CA TYR A 308 -6.21 -12.93 -11.38
C TYR A 308 -7.11 -11.79 -11.86
N PHE A 309 -7.36 -10.79 -11.05
CA PHE A 309 -8.11 -9.60 -11.46
C PHE A 309 -7.33 -8.35 -11.12
N LEU A 310 -7.61 -7.26 -11.81
CA LEU A 310 -7.04 -5.96 -11.54
C LEU A 310 -8.18 -5.00 -11.26
N TRP A 311 -8.19 -4.47 -10.05
CA TRP A 311 -9.18 -3.50 -9.60
C TRP A 311 -8.53 -2.13 -9.51
N GLU A 312 -9.15 -1.14 -10.12
CA GLU A 312 -8.83 0.26 -9.84
C GLU A 312 -9.05 0.55 -8.35
N LYS A 313 -8.31 1.51 -7.80
CA LYS A 313 -8.42 1.93 -6.38
C LYS A 313 -9.86 2.15 -5.95
N SER A 314 -10.66 2.85 -6.75
CA SER A 314 -12.08 3.13 -6.47
C SER A 314 -12.91 1.85 -6.29
N ARG A 315 -12.71 0.86 -7.16
CA ARG A 315 -13.38 -0.45 -7.10
C ARG A 315 -12.94 -1.25 -5.88
N PHE A 316 -11.64 -1.22 -5.57
CA PHE A 316 -11.12 -1.84 -4.35
C PHE A 316 -11.71 -1.20 -3.10
N MET A 317 -11.74 0.14 -3.00
CA MET A 317 -12.30 0.85 -1.85
C MET A 317 -13.77 0.50 -1.62
N ASN A 318 -14.58 0.48 -2.68
CA ASN A 318 -15.99 0.10 -2.57
C ASN A 318 -16.16 -1.32 -1.99
N ARG A 319 -15.36 -2.27 -2.48
CA ARG A 319 -15.39 -3.64 -1.94
C ARG A 319 -14.79 -3.76 -0.56
N TYR A 320 -13.75 -2.99 -0.25
CA TYR A 320 -13.10 -2.97 1.07
C TYR A 320 -14.09 -2.62 2.17
N TYR A 321 -14.97 -1.63 1.96
CA TYR A 321 -16.03 -1.33 2.93
C TYR A 321 -16.96 -2.53 3.14
N GLY A 322 -17.36 -3.21 2.06
CA GLY A 322 -18.14 -4.45 2.18
C GLY A 322 -17.38 -5.58 2.90
N MET A 323 -16.06 -5.69 2.71
CA MET A 323 -15.23 -6.65 3.44
C MET A 323 -15.21 -6.35 4.93
N GLN A 324 -15.13 -5.07 5.29
CA GLN A 324 -15.14 -4.61 6.68
C GLN A 324 -16.49 -4.88 7.34
N GLU A 325 -17.60 -4.51 6.71
CA GLU A 325 -18.95 -4.80 7.20
C GLU A 325 -19.17 -6.31 7.40
N MET A 326 -18.72 -7.13 6.44
CA MET A 326 -18.77 -8.58 6.56
C MET A 326 -17.96 -9.10 7.75
N TYR A 327 -16.78 -8.53 7.99
CA TYR A 327 -15.89 -8.94 9.06
C TYR A 327 -16.45 -8.55 10.44
N GLU A 328 -16.95 -7.33 10.60
CA GLU A 328 -17.62 -6.84 11.81
C GLU A 328 -18.84 -7.71 12.14
N ALA A 329 -19.70 -7.99 11.15
CA ALA A 329 -20.86 -8.85 11.34
C ALA A 329 -20.49 -10.27 11.83
N LYS A 330 -19.35 -10.82 11.38
CA LYS A 330 -18.85 -12.10 11.88
C LYS A 330 -18.35 -12.01 13.33
N GLN A 331 -17.67 -10.92 13.70
CA GLN A 331 -17.20 -10.72 15.08
C GLN A 331 -18.37 -10.61 16.06
N ASP A 332 -19.45 -9.93 15.66
CA ASP A 332 -20.66 -9.78 16.45
C ASP A 332 -21.50 -11.06 16.53
N GLY A 333 -21.08 -12.13 15.84
CA GLY A 333 -21.79 -13.41 15.83
C GLY A 333 -23.10 -13.39 15.05
N SER A 334 -23.31 -12.40 14.17
CA SER A 334 -24.44 -12.38 13.23
C SER A 334 -24.37 -13.61 12.32
N GLU A 335 -25.50 -14.07 11.78
CA GLU A 335 -25.52 -15.09 10.71
C GLU A 335 -25.48 -14.47 9.31
N GLU A 336 -25.70 -13.16 9.20
CA GLU A 336 -25.83 -12.45 7.92
C GLU A 336 -24.49 -12.19 7.23
N TRP A 337 -23.36 -12.34 7.93
CA TRP A 337 -22.03 -12.16 7.34
C TRP A 337 -21.75 -13.15 6.21
N ASN A 338 -22.33 -14.37 6.26
CA ASN A 338 -22.11 -15.39 5.26
C ASN A 338 -23.09 -15.24 4.10
N MET A 339 -22.83 -14.25 3.26
CA MET A 339 -23.67 -13.91 2.12
C MET A 339 -23.41 -14.78 0.88
N PRO A 340 -24.37 -14.87 -0.07
CA PRO A 340 -24.17 -15.58 -1.35
C PRO A 340 -22.97 -15.06 -2.14
N LYS A 341 -22.38 -15.94 -2.97
CA LYS A 341 -21.15 -15.69 -3.73
C LYS A 341 -21.19 -14.39 -4.53
N GLU A 342 -22.34 -14.05 -5.10
CA GLU A 342 -22.55 -12.87 -5.95
C GLU A 342 -22.50 -11.55 -5.17
N ARG A 343 -22.79 -11.58 -3.86
CA ARG A 343 -22.72 -10.42 -2.98
C ARG A 343 -21.46 -10.39 -2.13
N ASP A 344 -20.65 -11.46 -2.19
CA ASP A 344 -19.40 -11.56 -1.44
C ASP A 344 -18.37 -10.53 -1.98
N PRO A 345 -17.89 -9.59 -1.15
CA PRO A 345 -16.97 -8.54 -1.58
C PRO A 345 -15.57 -9.06 -1.93
N PHE A 346 -15.21 -10.29 -1.53
CA PHE A 346 -13.98 -10.96 -1.92
C PHE A 346 -14.08 -11.68 -3.26
N TYR A 347 -15.29 -11.83 -3.82
CA TYR A 347 -15.50 -12.62 -5.02
C TYR A 347 -15.52 -11.78 -6.31
N GLU A 348 -14.89 -12.33 -7.34
CA GLU A 348 -15.00 -11.89 -8.72
C GLU A 348 -15.26 -13.09 -9.64
N PRO A 349 -16.29 -13.04 -10.50
CA PRO A 349 -16.54 -14.08 -11.49
C PRO A 349 -15.36 -14.28 -12.47
N PRO A 350 -14.96 -15.52 -12.81
CA PRO A 350 -13.88 -15.80 -13.79
C PRO A 350 -14.12 -15.28 -15.21
N ASP A 351 -15.38 -15.07 -15.58
CA ASP A 351 -15.82 -14.48 -16.83
C ASP A 351 -15.84 -12.94 -16.80
N SER A 352 -15.54 -12.32 -15.65
CA SER A 352 -15.31 -10.87 -15.58
C SER A 352 -14.14 -10.47 -16.47
N PRO A 353 -14.25 -9.36 -17.22
CA PRO A 353 -13.16 -8.82 -18.02
C PRO A 353 -11.94 -8.48 -17.16
N VAL A 354 -10.78 -9.00 -17.56
CA VAL A 354 -9.50 -8.71 -16.92
C VAL A 354 -8.56 -8.03 -17.91
N PHE A 355 -7.80 -7.05 -17.43
CA PHE A 355 -6.64 -6.52 -18.14
C PHE A 355 -5.51 -7.56 -18.12
N ILE A 356 -5.00 -7.94 -19.29
CA ILE A 356 -3.99 -8.98 -19.43
C ILE A 356 -2.61 -8.36 -19.55
N ALA A 357 -2.45 -7.46 -20.51
CA ALA A 357 -1.15 -6.92 -20.95
C ALA A 357 -1.35 -5.75 -21.92
N SER A 358 -0.24 -5.15 -22.35
CA SER A 358 -0.20 -4.11 -23.38
C SER A 358 0.89 -4.37 -24.42
N SER A 359 0.70 -3.86 -25.62
CA SER A 359 1.68 -3.84 -26.70
C SER A 359 1.86 -2.42 -27.21
N VAL A 360 3.10 -2.02 -27.43
CA VAL A 360 3.46 -0.69 -27.94
C VAL A 360 3.79 -0.82 -29.42
N VAL A 361 3.05 -0.10 -30.27
CA VAL A 361 3.23 -0.10 -31.73
C VAL A 361 3.75 1.26 -32.17
N PHE A 362 4.91 1.27 -32.82
CA PHE A 362 5.52 2.52 -33.31
C PHE A 362 4.79 3.00 -34.56
N LEU A 363 4.35 4.26 -34.57
CA LEU A 363 3.59 4.85 -35.68
C LEU A 363 4.47 5.54 -36.73
N GLN A 364 5.77 5.62 -36.48
CA GLN A 364 6.70 6.41 -37.27
C GLN A 364 6.66 6.05 -38.76
N SER A 365 6.46 4.79 -39.12
CA SER A 365 6.33 4.35 -40.53
C SER A 365 5.21 5.08 -41.28
N LEU A 366 4.07 5.30 -40.62
CA LEU A 366 2.94 6.03 -41.22
C LEU A 366 3.25 7.50 -41.48
N ALA A 367 4.13 8.11 -40.70
CA ALA A 367 4.57 9.50 -40.91
C ALA A 367 5.35 9.67 -42.23
N TYR A 368 5.92 8.59 -42.76
CA TYR A 368 6.64 8.55 -44.03
C TYR A 368 5.83 7.87 -45.15
N LEU A 369 4.56 7.52 -44.91
CA LEU A 369 3.70 6.72 -45.79
C LEU A 369 4.27 5.33 -46.12
N ILE A 370 4.97 4.72 -45.18
CA ILE A 370 5.49 3.36 -45.33
C ILE A 370 4.47 2.39 -44.72
N ASP A 371 4.06 1.39 -45.50
CA ASP A 371 3.28 0.27 -45.00
C ASP A 371 4.17 -0.74 -44.26
N VAL A 372 3.69 -1.22 -43.12
CA VAL A 372 4.43 -2.15 -42.25
C VAL A 372 3.49 -3.23 -41.74
N GLU A 373 3.96 -4.47 -41.72
CA GLU A 373 3.34 -5.57 -40.99
C GLU A 373 4.41 -6.24 -40.12
N GLU A 374 4.32 -6.05 -38.81
CA GLU A 374 5.36 -6.43 -37.86
C GLU A 374 4.77 -7.09 -36.61
N GLN A 375 5.65 -7.77 -35.86
CA GLN A 375 5.33 -8.38 -34.57
C GLN A 375 5.85 -7.51 -33.43
N PHE A 376 4.97 -7.25 -32.46
CA PHE A 376 5.24 -6.41 -31.30
C PHE A 376 5.12 -7.22 -30.00
N PRO A 377 6.03 -7.06 -29.03
CA PRO A 377 5.94 -7.73 -27.74
C PRO A 377 4.67 -7.38 -26.98
N ILE A 378 4.00 -8.42 -26.44
CA ILE A 378 2.90 -8.30 -25.49
C ILE A 378 3.52 -8.37 -24.10
N VAL A 379 3.46 -7.28 -23.36
CA VAL A 379 4.13 -7.11 -22.07
C VAL A 379 3.08 -6.97 -20.97
N ASP A 380 3.20 -7.80 -19.93
CA ASP A 380 2.33 -7.72 -18.76
C ASP A 380 2.75 -6.60 -17.79
N LEU A 381 2.01 -6.43 -16.69
CA LEU A 381 2.31 -5.39 -15.70
C LEU A 381 3.62 -5.61 -14.93
N SER A 382 4.19 -6.81 -14.96
CA SER A 382 5.49 -7.09 -14.37
C SER A 382 6.66 -6.75 -15.31
N GLY A 383 6.36 -6.33 -16.54
CA GLY A 383 7.36 -6.10 -17.58
C GLY A 383 7.79 -7.38 -18.29
N GLN A 384 7.13 -8.52 -18.03
CA GLN A 384 7.44 -9.78 -18.70
C GLN A 384 6.76 -9.84 -20.06
N GLU A 385 7.53 -10.24 -21.08
CA GLU A 385 6.98 -10.58 -22.39
C GLU A 385 6.22 -11.91 -22.32
N ILE A 386 4.92 -11.87 -22.60
CA ILE A 386 4.02 -13.02 -22.54
C ILE A 386 3.56 -13.49 -23.92
N GLY A 387 3.98 -12.83 -25.00
CA GLY A 387 3.58 -13.17 -26.36
C GLY A 387 3.94 -12.09 -27.38
N LEU A 388 3.50 -12.28 -28.62
CA LEU A 388 3.72 -11.37 -29.74
C LEU A 388 2.39 -11.03 -30.42
N LEU A 389 2.17 -9.76 -30.72
CA LEU A 389 1.04 -9.22 -31.47
C LEU A 389 1.47 -8.87 -32.88
N THR A 390 0.79 -9.41 -33.89
CA THR A 390 1.01 -9.04 -35.29
C THR A 390 0.09 -7.87 -35.65
N VAL A 391 0.67 -6.74 -36.05
CA VAL A 391 -0.05 -5.51 -36.41
C VAL A 391 0.40 -5.03 -37.78
N GLY A 392 -0.57 -4.70 -38.63
CA GLY A 392 -0.36 -4.02 -39.90
C GLY A 392 -0.72 -2.54 -39.80
N LEU A 393 0.12 -1.67 -40.33
CA LEU A 393 -0.12 -0.24 -40.49
C LEU A 393 -0.01 0.11 -41.97
N SER A 394 -1.00 0.82 -42.51
CA SER A 394 -0.99 1.18 -43.93
C SER A 394 -1.53 2.59 -44.18
N PRO A 395 -0.81 3.45 -44.93
CA PRO A 395 -1.39 4.68 -45.45
C PRO A 395 -2.43 4.34 -46.52
N CYS A 396 -3.50 5.12 -46.55
CA CYS A 396 -4.65 4.91 -47.42
C CYS A 396 -5.11 6.25 -48.03
N SER A 397 -5.74 6.18 -49.19
CA SER A 397 -6.57 7.27 -49.69
C SER A 397 -7.77 7.49 -48.75
N THR A 398 -8.42 8.64 -48.86
CA THR A 398 -9.69 8.88 -48.14
C THR A 398 -10.84 7.96 -48.55
N THR A 399 -10.69 7.21 -49.64
CA THR A 399 -11.62 6.15 -50.06
C THR A 399 -11.27 4.78 -49.47
N GLY A 400 -10.20 4.68 -48.67
CA GLY A 400 -9.77 3.44 -48.00
C GLY A 400 -8.87 2.53 -48.84
N LYS A 401 -8.44 2.97 -50.03
CA LYS A 401 -7.48 2.23 -50.87
C LYS A 401 -6.07 2.44 -50.34
N GLU A 402 -5.35 1.35 -50.09
CA GLU A 402 -3.94 1.40 -49.65
C GLU A 402 -3.07 2.12 -50.67
N LEU A 403 -2.26 3.05 -50.19
CA LEU A 403 -1.24 3.74 -50.98
C LEU A 403 0.03 2.90 -50.90
N ARG A 404 0.47 2.31 -52.01
CA ARG A 404 1.66 1.45 -52.07
C ARG A 404 2.75 2.14 -52.87
N GLY A 405 3.96 2.20 -52.31
CA GLY A 405 5.14 2.77 -52.96
C GLY A 405 5.18 4.30 -53.00
N GLU A 406 4.22 4.99 -52.38
CA GLU A 406 4.27 6.43 -52.15
C GLU A 406 4.97 6.68 -50.81
N TYR A 407 5.92 7.61 -50.77
CA TYR A 407 6.58 8.04 -49.52
C TYR A 407 6.79 9.55 -49.49
N VAL A 408 7.00 10.08 -48.30
CA VAL A 408 7.45 11.47 -48.10
C VAL A 408 8.81 11.45 -47.43
N GLU A 409 9.67 12.43 -47.73
CA GLU A 409 10.98 12.56 -47.07
C GLU A 409 10.86 13.16 -45.67
N ASN A 410 9.80 13.94 -45.41
CA ASN A 410 9.57 14.59 -44.13
C ASN A 410 8.07 14.56 -43.77
N PRO A 411 7.70 14.20 -42.52
CA PRO A 411 6.31 14.17 -42.06
C PRO A 411 5.53 15.48 -42.26
N SER A 412 6.23 16.63 -42.28
CA SER A 412 5.61 17.94 -42.53
C SER A 412 4.94 18.03 -43.90
N GLN A 413 5.37 17.23 -44.88
CA GLN A 413 4.77 17.16 -46.21
C GLN A 413 3.39 16.46 -46.22
N LEU A 414 2.99 15.84 -45.11
CA LEU A 414 1.63 15.30 -44.95
C LEU A 414 0.62 16.41 -44.66
N VAL A 415 1.05 17.49 -44.01
CA VAL A 415 0.16 18.57 -43.54
C VAL A 415 -0.56 19.21 -44.73
N GLY A 416 -1.89 19.33 -44.62
CA GLY A 416 -2.74 19.86 -45.69
C GLY A 416 -3.20 18.81 -46.72
N LYS A 417 -2.64 17.60 -46.74
CA LYS A 417 -3.10 16.52 -47.62
C LYS A 417 -4.30 15.78 -47.03
N ASN A 418 -5.13 15.22 -47.91
CA ASN A 418 -6.27 14.37 -47.53
C ASN A 418 -5.85 12.90 -47.57
N ILE A 419 -5.50 12.36 -46.41
CA ILE A 419 -4.95 11.00 -46.27
C ILE A 419 -5.72 10.27 -45.17
N ALA A 420 -5.82 8.95 -45.29
CA ALA A 420 -6.32 8.09 -44.24
C ALA A 420 -5.22 7.11 -43.80
N PHE A 421 -5.34 6.58 -42.58
CA PHE A 421 -4.42 5.59 -42.05
C PHE A 421 -5.21 4.39 -41.56
N LYS A 422 -4.78 3.20 -41.93
CA LYS A 422 -5.43 1.95 -41.54
C LYS A 422 -4.57 1.23 -40.52
N VAL A 423 -5.20 0.81 -39.42
CA VAL A 423 -4.62 -0.06 -38.39
C VAL A 423 -5.27 -1.43 -38.51
N LYS A 424 -4.45 -2.48 -38.64
CA LYS A 424 -4.86 -3.88 -38.72
C LYS A 424 -4.33 -4.63 -37.51
N VAL A 425 -5.22 -5.10 -36.64
CA VAL A 425 -4.86 -6.01 -35.54
C VAL A 425 -5.12 -7.43 -36.03
N ILE A 426 -4.05 -8.14 -36.43
CA ILE A 426 -4.16 -9.37 -37.21
C ILE A 426 -4.33 -10.57 -36.27
N SER A 427 -3.33 -10.85 -35.44
CA SER A 427 -3.32 -11.99 -34.53
C SER A 427 -2.37 -11.77 -33.35
N ALA A 428 -2.53 -12.57 -32.30
CA ALA A 428 -1.54 -12.71 -31.24
C ALA A 428 -1.08 -14.16 -31.12
N VAL A 429 0.14 -14.37 -30.62
CA VAL A 429 0.69 -15.69 -30.30
C VAL A 429 1.31 -15.67 -28.90
N GLY A 430 1.26 -16.81 -28.21
CA GLY A 430 1.97 -17.00 -26.94
C GLY A 430 1.18 -16.66 -25.68
N LEU A 431 -0.05 -16.15 -25.79
CA LEU A 431 -0.84 -15.73 -24.62
C LEU A 431 -0.94 -16.86 -23.56
N PRO A 432 -0.92 -16.54 -22.25
CA PRO A 432 -0.98 -17.54 -21.20
C PRO A 432 -2.20 -18.47 -21.32
N ARG A 433 -2.01 -19.78 -21.13
CA ARG A 433 -3.09 -20.80 -21.26
C ARG A 433 -4.28 -20.59 -20.34
N ARG A 434 -4.13 -19.79 -19.27
CA ARG A 434 -5.21 -19.39 -18.37
C ARG A 434 -6.20 -18.44 -19.02
N ILE A 435 -5.79 -17.69 -20.05
CA ILE A 435 -6.66 -16.79 -20.80
C ILE A 435 -7.55 -17.64 -21.71
N LEU A 436 -8.87 -17.54 -21.50
CA LEU A 436 -9.86 -18.29 -22.26
C LEU A 436 -10.24 -17.55 -23.54
N LYS A 437 -10.58 -16.27 -23.40
CA LYS A 437 -10.96 -15.36 -24.48
C LYS A 437 -10.18 -14.07 -24.33
N SER A 438 -9.83 -13.44 -25.44
CA SER A 438 -9.19 -12.12 -25.45
C SER A 438 -9.73 -11.22 -26.55
N ASN A 439 -9.64 -9.91 -26.36
CA ASN A 439 -9.78 -8.87 -27.36
C ASN A 439 -8.70 -7.80 -27.12
N CYS A 440 -8.46 -6.99 -28.14
CA CYS A 440 -7.57 -5.84 -28.08
C CYS A 440 -8.40 -4.55 -28.07
N LYS A 441 -7.91 -3.54 -27.35
CA LYS A 441 -8.49 -2.20 -27.32
C LYS A 441 -7.41 -1.15 -27.56
N TYR A 442 -7.70 -0.17 -28.40
CA TYR A 442 -6.78 0.93 -28.69
C TYR A 442 -7.54 2.20 -29.09
N ARG A 443 -6.86 3.34 -28.98
CA ARG A 443 -7.38 4.64 -29.42
C ARG A 443 -6.36 5.31 -30.33
N PHE A 444 -6.75 5.51 -31.57
CA PHE A 444 -5.96 6.28 -32.53
C PHE A 444 -6.23 7.78 -32.36
N PHE A 445 -5.33 8.63 -32.85
CA PHE A 445 -5.41 10.08 -32.70
C PHE A 445 -6.79 10.67 -33.05
N GLY A 446 -7.28 11.58 -32.21
CA GLY A 446 -8.57 12.26 -32.38
C GLY A 446 -9.81 11.38 -32.20
N SER A 447 -9.66 10.07 -31.99
CA SER A 447 -10.80 9.16 -31.84
C SER A 447 -11.47 9.32 -30.48
N LYS A 448 -12.76 9.67 -30.46
CA LYS A 448 -13.55 9.82 -29.22
C LYS A 448 -13.87 8.47 -28.57
N LYS A 449 -14.04 7.42 -29.38
CA LYS A 449 -14.38 6.06 -28.90
C LYS A 449 -13.13 5.17 -28.92
N MET A 450 -13.10 4.23 -27.99
CA MET A 450 -12.10 3.16 -27.97
C MET A 450 -12.44 2.13 -29.05
N THR A 451 -11.50 1.82 -29.94
CA THR A 451 -11.65 0.73 -30.90
C THR A 451 -11.42 -0.59 -30.19
N THR A 452 -12.29 -1.58 -30.41
CA THR A 452 -12.22 -2.90 -29.77
C THR A 452 -12.34 -3.98 -30.83
N THR A 453 -11.43 -4.95 -30.82
CA THR A 453 -11.48 -6.10 -31.74
C THR A 453 -12.57 -7.10 -31.31
N PRO A 454 -12.94 -8.05 -32.19
CA PRO A 454 -13.73 -9.20 -31.76
C PRO A 454 -13.06 -9.96 -30.61
N THR A 455 -13.88 -10.56 -29.75
CA THR A 455 -13.42 -11.42 -28.66
C THR A 455 -13.18 -12.83 -29.19
N VAL A 456 -11.95 -13.31 -29.15
CA VAL A 456 -11.50 -14.57 -29.75
C VAL A 456 -10.96 -15.51 -28.66
N SER A 457 -11.24 -16.81 -28.79
CA SER A 457 -10.80 -17.82 -27.83
C SER A 457 -9.41 -18.37 -28.18
N GLY A 458 -8.67 -18.81 -27.16
CA GLY A 458 -7.39 -19.50 -27.33
C GLY A 458 -6.16 -18.64 -27.06
N ASN A 459 -5.00 -19.30 -27.05
CA ASN A 459 -3.70 -18.68 -26.77
C ASN A 459 -2.99 -18.11 -28.00
N THR A 460 -3.52 -18.37 -29.19
CA THR A 460 -3.07 -17.81 -30.47
C THR A 460 -4.25 -17.22 -31.25
N PRO A 461 -4.92 -16.18 -30.73
CA PRO A 461 -6.13 -15.65 -31.33
C PRO A 461 -5.85 -14.92 -32.65
N SER A 462 -6.70 -15.17 -33.64
CA SER A 462 -6.76 -14.37 -34.88
C SER A 462 -7.89 -13.36 -34.77
N TYR A 463 -7.55 -12.08 -34.61
CA TYR A 463 -8.54 -11.01 -34.45
C TYR A 463 -9.10 -10.53 -35.79
N GLY A 464 -8.28 -10.52 -36.84
CA GLY A 464 -8.68 -10.13 -38.19
C GLY A 464 -9.38 -8.78 -38.26
N HIS A 465 -8.97 -7.83 -37.41
CA HIS A 465 -9.63 -6.54 -37.27
C HIS A 465 -8.89 -5.46 -38.06
N GLU A 466 -9.61 -4.62 -38.79
CA GLU A 466 -9.07 -3.43 -39.44
C GLU A 466 -9.97 -2.21 -39.17
N GLU A 467 -9.36 -1.04 -38.97
CA GLU A 467 -10.05 0.24 -38.79
C GLU A 467 -9.31 1.33 -39.57
N THR A 468 -10.05 2.22 -40.24
CA THR A 468 -9.47 3.28 -41.07
C THR A 468 -9.80 4.66 -40.51
N PHE A 469 -8.77 5.47 -40.26
CA PHE A 469 -8.87 6.81 -39.70
C PHE A 469 -8.60 7.86 -40.78
N GLN A 470 -9.63 8.63 -41.14
CA GLN A 470 -9.54 9.62 -42.22
C GLN A 470 -9.20 11.01 -41.69
N PHE A 471 -8.30 11.72 -42.37
CA PHE A 471 -7.92 13.10 -42.06
C PHE A 471 -8.08 14.00 -43.29
N LYS A 472 -8.94 15.01 -43.16
CA LYS A 472 -9.33 15.93 -44.25
C LYS A 472 -9.32 17.39 -43.76
N PRO A 473 -8.18 18.09 -43.79
CA PRO A 473 -6.84 17.61 -44.12
C PRO A 473 -6.10 17.00 -42.90
N VAL A 474 -4.95 16.38 -43.14
CA VAL A 474 -3.97 16.06 -42.10
C VAL A 474 -3.47 17.37 -41.48
N THR A 475 -3.59 17.50 -40.16
CA THR A 475 -3.09 18.64 -39.40
C THR A 475 -1.64 18.41 -38.97
N LYS A 476 -0.97 19.48 -38.53
CA LYS A 476 0.38 19.37 -37.94
C LYS A 476 0.39 18.41 -36.75
N GLU A 477 -0.62 18.47 -35.89
CA GLU A 477 -0.74 17.60 -34.72
C GLU A 477 -0.83 16.11 -35.09
N VAL A 478 -1.53 15.78 -36.18
CA VAL A 478 -1.59 14.40 -36.68
C VAL A 478 -0.23 13.95 -37.21
N ALA A 479 0.46 14.79 -37.97
CA ALA A 479 1.80 14.48 -38.48
C ALA A 479 2.81 14.29 -37.32
N ASP A 480 2.77 15.17 -36.32
CA ASP A 480 3.60 15.10 -35.12
C ASP A 480 3.29 13.85 -34.28
N TYR A 481 2.01 13.47 -34.17
CA TYR A 481 1.57 12.24 -33.51
C TYR A 481 2.14 11.01 -34.22
N LEU A 482 2.00 10.90 -35.54
CA LEU A 482 2.53 9.77 -36.29
C LEU A 482 4.05 9.67 -36.18
N ALA A 483 4.75 10.80 -36.19
CA ALA A 483 6.21 10.84 -36.16
C ALA A 483 6.81 10.49 -34.78
N ASN A 484 6.14 10.89 -33.68
CA ASN A 484 6.75 10.90 -32.35
C ASN A 484 5.98 10.12 -31.29
N SER A 485 4.78 9.62 -31.59
CA SER A 485 3.95 8.88 -30.63
C SER A 485 3.83 7.41 -30.99
N ASN A 486 3.37 6.63 -30.01
CA ASN A 486 3.08 5.21 -30.17
C ASN A 486 1.57 4.98 -30.11
N LEU A 487 1.14 3.90 -30.74
CA LEU A 487 -0.17 3.33 -30.53
C LEU A 487 -0.07 2.26 -29.44
N TYR A 488 -0.78 2.49 -28.34
CA TYR A 488 -0.86 1.54 -27.25
C TYR A 488 -2.08 0.64 -27.42
N ILE A 489 -1.84 -0.66 -27.55
CA ILE A 489 -2.88 -1.68 -27.70
C ILE A 489 -2.94 -2.48 -26.40
N THR A 490 -4.09 -2.44 -25.73
CA THR A 490 -4.32 -3.16 -24.47
C THR A 490 -5.08 -4.47 -24.73
N PHE A 491 -4.70 -5.52 -24.02
CA PHE A 491 -5.32 -6.83 -24.08
C PHE A 491 -6.27 -7.02 -22.91
N TRP A 492 -7.50 -7.40 -23.22
CA TRP A 492 -8.53 -7.70 -22.24
C TRP A 492 -9.12 -9.06 -22.52
N GLY A 493 -9.61 -9.75 -21.49
CA GLY A 493 -10.15 -11.08 -21.71
C GLY A 493 -10.83 -11.68 -20.50
N THR A 494 -11.11 -12.97 -20.60
CA THR A 494 -11.64 -13.77 -19.50
C THR A 494 -10.72 -14.94 -19.22
N GLN A 495 -10.84 -15.52 -18.04
CA GLN A 495 -9.94 -16.56 -17.58
C GLN A 495 -10.66 -17.89 -17.42
N ARG A 496 -9.90 -18.96 -17.54
CA ARG A 496 -10.36 -20.31 -17.20
C ARG A 496 -10.00 -20.58 -15.74
N PRO A 497 -10.98 -20.77 -14.84
CA PRO A 497 -10.70 -21.19 -13.47
C PRO A 497 -10.16 -22.62 -13.45
N ARG A 498 -9.19 -22.85 -12.57
CA ARG A 498 -8.59 -24.15 -12.29
C ARG A 498 -9.67 -25.10 -11.75
N GLY A 499 -9.73 -26.32 -12.29
CA GLY A 499 -10.71 -27.35 -11.87
C GLY A 499 -12.04 -27.38 -12.64
N ALA A 500 -12.30 -26.44 -13.57
CA ALA A 500 -13.55 -26.41 -14.35
C ALA A 500 -13.82 -27.68 -15.20
N ASN A 501 -12.77 -28.44 -15.56
CA ASN A 501 -12.90 -29.69 -16.32
C ASN A 501 -13.20 -30.93 -15.46
N SER A 502 -13.18 -30.83 -14.12
CA SER A 502 -13.45 -31.98 -13.23
C SER A 502 -14.94 -32.26 -13.02
N ARG A 503 -15.84 -31.32 -13.35
CA ARG A 503 -17.27 -31.41 -13.01
C ARG A 503 -18.18 -31.88 -14.14
N LYS A 504 -17.65 -32.19 -15.34
CA LYS A 504 -18.48 -32.65 -16.48
C LYS A 504 -18.61 -34.17 -16.65
N ASN A 505 -17.90 -34.97 -15.86
CA ASN A 505 -18.03 -36.43 -15.87
C ASN A 505 -18.34 -36.99 -14.48
N SER A 506 -19.55 -36.78 -13.97
CA SER A 506 -20.14 -37.67 -12.96
C SER A 506 -21.63 -37.39 -12.74
N VAL A 507 -22.46 -37.77 -13.71
CA VAL A 507 -23.82 -38.25 -13.42
C VAL A 507 -24.11 -39.42 -14.35
N SER A 508 -23.79 -40.63 -13.88
CA SER A 508 -24.53 -41.83 -14.25
C SER A 508 -24.37 -42.85 -13.12
N THR A 509 -25.42 -42.88 -12.30
CA THR A 509 -26.03 -44.02 -11.60
C THR A 509 -25.11 -45.09 -11.01
N ILE A 510 -25.21 -45.19 -9.69
CA ILE A 510 -24.70 -46.24 -8.82
C ILE A 510 -25.15 -47.62 -9.32
N GLY A 511 -24.18 -48.50 -9.58
CA GLY A 511 -24.34 -49.94 -9.73
C GLY A 511 -23.20 -50.63 -8.99
N SER A 512 -23.56 -51.46 -8.02
CA SER A 512 -22.69 -52.21 -7.12
C SER A 512 -21.75 -53.19 -7.83
N GLY A 513 -20.50 -53.28 -7.38
CA GLY A 513 -19.63 -54.42 -7.73
C GLY A 513 -18.12 -54.22 -7.56
N GLY A 514 -17.55 -54.88 -6.55
CA GLY A 514 -16.31 -55.67 -6.64
C GLY A 514 -14.98 -54.97 -7.00
N ALA A 515 -14.09 -54.91 -6.01
CA ALA A 515 -12.67 -54.58 -6.16
C ALA A 515 -11.94 -55.45 -7.20
N ARG A 516 -11.09 -54.81 -8.03
CA ARG A 516 -9.85 -55.38 -8.57
C ARG A 516 -8.81 -54.27 -8.80
N GLU A 517 -7.77 -54.22 -7.96
CA GLU A 517 -6.56 -53.44 -8.20
C GLU A 517 -5.73 -54.11 -9.32
N GLY A 518 -5.32 -53.31 -10.30
CA GLY A 518 -4.44 -53.72 -11.41
C GLY A 518 -3.18 -52.85 -11.50
N PRO A 519 -2.08 -53.36 -12.09
CA PRO A 519 -0.72 -52.86 -11.87
C PRO A 519 -0.42 -51.66 -12.76
N ASN A 520 -0.83 -50.46 -12.35
CA ASN A 520 -0.56 -49.22 -13.12
C ASN A 520 0.16 -48.11 -12.32
N LYS A 521 0.53 -48.36 -11.06
CA LYS A 521 1.35 -47.43 -10.27
C LYS A 521 2.85 -47.52 -10.63
N ALA A 522 3.39 -48.71 -10.88
CA ALA A 522 4.82 -48.89 -11.16
C ALA A 522 5.29 -48.18 -12.44
N LYS A 523 4.55 -48.32 -13.55
CA LYS A 523 4.87 -47.63 -14.82
C LYS A 523 4.76 -46.10 -14.74
N ARG A 524 3.92 -45.58 -13.83
CA ARG A 524 3.75 -44.13 -13.65
C ARG A 524 4.89 -43.54 -12.83
N VAL A 525 5.42 -44.28 -11.86
CA VAL A 525 6.60 -43.89 -11.07
C VAL A 525 7.87 -43.97 -11.93
N GLU A 526 8.05 -45.01 -12.74
CA GLU A 526 9.19 -45.09 -13.68
C GLU A 526 9.23 -43.93 -14.67
N LYS A 527 8.06 -43.51 -15.18
CA LYS A 527 7.95 -42.37 -16.11
C LYS A 527 8.24 -41.02 -15.44
N LEU A 528 7.91 -40.88 -14.15
CA LEU A 528 8.22 -39.69 -13.36
C LEU A 528 9.71 -39.61 -12.99
N VAL A 529 10.33 -40.75 -12.64
CA VAL A 529 11.77 -40.84 -12.35
C VAL A 529 12.61 -40.62 -13.61
N ALA A 530 12.18 -41.13 -14.77
CA ALA A 530 12.83 -40.86 -16.05
C ALA A 530 12.76 -39.37 -16.45
N ASN A 531 11.63 -38.71 -16.19
CA ASN A 531 11.48 -37.27 -16.42
C ASN A 531 12.33 -36.43 -15.46
N ALA A 532 12.47 -36.84 -14.20
CA ALA A 532 13.33 -36.18 -13.22
C ALA A 532 14.83 -36.28 -13.61
N LYS A 533 15.30 -37.47 -14.01
CA LYS A 533 16.67 -37.67 -14.49
C LYS A 533 16.98 -36.90 -15.78
N SER A 534 15.98 -36.73 -16.66
CA SER A 534 16.12 -35.91 -17.88
C SER A 534 16.19 -34.40 -17.57
N ALA A 535 15.50 -33.94 -16.52
CA ALA A 535 15.59 -32.56 -16.04
C ALA A 535 16.94 -32.27 -15.36
N GLU A 536 17.47 -33.20 -14.57
CA GLU A 536 18.81 -33.10 -13.97
C GLU A 536 19.92 -33.06 -15.02
N ASN A 537 19.87 -33.92 -16.04
CA ASN A 537 20.86 -33.90 -17.13
C ASN A 537 20.82 -32.60 -17.96
N ARG A 538 19.64 -31.96 -18.10
CA ARG A 538 19.54 -30.63 -18.72
C ARG A 538 20.18 -29.54 -17.86
N ASN A 539 19.98 -29.57 -16.54
CA ASN A 539 20.62 -28.62 -15.63
C ASN A 539 22.15 -28.80 -15.55
N ILE A 540 22.65 -30.03 -15.67
CA ILE A 540 24.11 -30.30 -15.71
C ILE A 540 24.71 -29.78 -17.03
N SER A 541 24.04 -29.99 -18.17
CA SER A 541 24.48 -29.43 -19.46
C SER A 541 24.44 -27.90 -19.50
N VAL A 542 23.44 -27.26 -18.87
CA VAL A 542 23.36 -25.79 -18.77
C VAL A 542 24.51 -25.23 -17.92
N LYS A 543 24.82 -25.85 -16.77
CA LYS A 543 25.99 -25.45 -15.95
C LYS A 543 27.33 -25.67 -16.65
N ALA A 544 27.46 -26.74 -17.44
CA ALA A 544 28.66 -26.97 -18.26
C ALA A 544 28.80 -25.92 -19.37
N LEU A 545 27.70 -25.52 -20.00
CA LEU A 545 27.65 -24.45 -21.00
C LEU A 545 27.96 -23.06 -20.40
N GLU A 546 27.44 -22.75 -19.21
CA GLU A 546 27.77 -21.51 -18.48
C GLU A 546 29.25 -21.43 -18.08
N THR A 547 29.86 -22.57 -17.74
CA THR A 547 31.29 -22.65 -17.40
C THR A 547 32.17 -22.45 -18.65
N VAL A 548 31.74 -22.98 -19.81
CA VAL A 548 32.40 -22.77 -21.10
C VAL A 548 32.26 -21.31 -21.56
N LEU A 549 31.09 -20.69 -21.39
CA LEU A 549 30.85 -19.28 -21.74
C LEU A 549 31.72 -18.32 -20.91
N LYS A 550 31.87 -18.56 -19.59
CA LYS A 550 32.80 -17.79 -18.74
C LYS A 550 34.26 -17.93 -19.17
N GLY A 551 34.67 -19.10 -19.65
CA GLY A 551 36.02 -19.33 -20.18
C GLY A 551 36.29 -18.64 -21.53
N VAL A 552 35.24 -18.36 -22.32
CA VAL A 552 35.35 -17.63 -23.60
C VAL A 552 35.53 -16.12 -23.34
N ASP A 553 34.78 -15.56 -22.39
CA ASP A 553 34.90 -14.14 -21.99
C ASP A 553 36.29 -13.82 -21.42
N ASP A 554 36.87 -14.72 -20.62
CA ASP A 554 38.23 -14.56 -20.09
C ASP A 554 39.31 -14.63 -21.18
N ASN A 555 39.05 -15.35 -22.28
CA ASN A 555 39.99 -15.48 -23.39
C ASN A 555 39.90 -14.28 -24.35
N GLU A 556 38.71 -13.69 -24.54
CA GLU A 556 38.56 -12.42 -25.24
C GLU A 556 39.22 -11.27 -24.47
N ASN A 557 39.04 -11.22 -23.13
CA ASN A 557 39.70 -10.22 -22.29
C ASN A 557 41.23 -10.37 -22.26
N ARG A 558 41.77 -11.59 -22.40
CA ARG A 558 43.22 -11.80 -22.57
C ARG A 558 43.74 -11.37 -23.94
N LYS A 559 42.95 -11.52 -25.01
CA LYS A 559 43.31 -11.08 -26.37
C LYS A 559 43.31 -9.56 -26.50
N THR A 560 42.32 -8.86 -25.95
CA THR A 560 42.26 -7.40 -25.93
C THR A 560 43.40 -6.79 -25.10
N ARG A 561 43.75 -7.41 -23.97
CA ARG A 561 44.87 -6.96 -23.12
C ARG A 561 46.25 -7.22 -23.75
N LYS A 562 46.40 -8.25 -24.60
CA LYS A 562 47.63 -8.48 -25.40
C LYS A 562 47.74 -7.54 -26.60
N GLN A 563 46.62 -7.11 -27.20
CA GLN A 563 46.63 -6.10 -28.27
C GLN A 563 46.95 -4.70 -27.75
N SER A 564 46.51 -4.33 -26.53
CA SER A 564 46.86 -3.03 -25.93
C SER A 564 48.33 -2.94 -25.52
N MET A 565 48.96 -4.04 -25.07
CA MET A 565 50.40 -4.08 -24.74
C MET A 565 51.31 -4.04 -25.98
N LYS A 566 50.85 -4.50 -27.17
CA LYS A 566 51.63 -4.39 -28.41
C LYS A 566 51.63 -2.97 -29.02
N LYS A 567 50.66 -2.11 -28.68
CA LYS A 567 50.65 -0.70 -29.11
C LYS A 567 51.52 0.23 -28.23
N ALA A 568 51.97 -0.22 -27.06
CA ALA A 568 52.80 0.55 -26.14
C ALA A 568 54.33 0.30 -26.29
N GLY A 569 54.74 -0.55 -27.23
CA GLY A 569 56.14 -1.00 -27.40
C GLY A 569 56.95 -0.36 -28.53
N SER A 570 56.50 0.74 -29.13
CA SER A 570 57.19 1.40 -30.26
C SER A 570 57.47 2.88 -29.99
N THR A 571 58.41 3.15 -29.06
CA THR A 571 59.14 4.43 -29.06
C THR A 571 60.59 4.19 -28.65
N THR A 572 61.45 3.94 -29.65
CA THR A 572 62.89 3.76 -29.47
C THR A 572 63.61 5.11 -29.43
N ILE A 573 64.25 5.33 -28.28
CA ILE A 573 65.47 6.08 -27.95
C ILE A 573 66.35 6.50 -29.16
N LYS A 574 66.68 7.79 -29.25
CA LYS A 574 67.91 8.30 -29.89
C LYS A 574 68.79 9.05 -28.87
N SER A 575 69.90 8.40 -28.54
CA SER A 575 71.26 8.89 -28.26
C SER A 575 71.53 10.15 -27.39
N ARG A 576 72.29 9.90 -26.31
CA ARG A 576 73.17 10.80 -25.55
C ARG A 576 74.27 11.46 -26.40
N SER A 577 74.54 12.74 -26.13
CA SER A 577 75.86 13.36 -25.86
C SER A 577 75.56 14.82 -25.48
N GLY A 578 76.21 15.55 -24.56
CA GLY A 578 77.29 15.33 -23.63
C GLY A 578 77.60 16.69 -22.98
N SER A 579 78.04 16.65 -21.73
CA SER A 579 78.88 17.65 -21.05
C SER A 579 78.29 18.94 -20.41
N LYS A 580 78.82 19.18 -19.20
CA LYS A 580 79.00 20.44 -18.43
C LYS A 580 77.87 20.96 -17.51
N LYS A 581 78.05 20.62 -16.21
CA LYS A 581 77.90 21.44 -14.98
C LYS A 581 78.31 22.93 -15.16
N PRO A 582 78.08 23.84 -14.17
CA PRO A 582 77.02 23.92 -13.14
C PRO A 582 76.53 25.37 -12.84
N LYS A 583 75.67 25.48 -11.80
CA LYS A 583 75.52 26.58 -10.81
C LYS A 583 74.55 27.75 -11.08
N ALA A 584 73.87 28.05 -9.96
CA ALA A 584 73.21 29.29 -9.51
C ALA A 584 71.91 29.67 -10.24
N LYS A 585 70.84 30.13 -9.57
CA LYS A 585 70.59 30.56 -8.19
C LYS A 585 69.19 30.11 -7.82
#